data_AF-A0AAV0WKK5-F1
#
_entry.id   AF-A0AAV0WKK5-F1
#
_cell.length_a   1.000
_cell.length_b   1.000
_cell.length_c   1.000
_cell.angle_alpha   90.00
_cell.angle_beta   90.00
_cell.angle_gamma   90.00
#
_symmetry.space_group_name_H-M   'P 1'
#
loop_
_entity.id
_entity.type
_entity.pdbx_description
1 polymer ?
#
loop_
_entity_poly.entity_id
_entity_poly.type
_entity_poly.pdbx_seq_one_letter_code
_entity_poly.pdbx_strand_id
1 'polypeptide(L)' 'MDAAAVSPSKKNPCGKFIGTGQRKIIVNLYKKIVKHQLENPDSPRMTLRDMIVDISKSSGIGQRSVQNI' A
#
# COMPACT_ATOMS: atom_id res chain seq x y z
N MET A 1 -16.02 -22.17 -14.21
CA MET A 1 -15.75 -21.93 -12.78
C MET A 1 -14.39 -21.26 -12.70
N ASP A 2 -14.41 -19.95 -12.54
CA ASP A 2 -13.29 -19.02 -12.66
C ASP A 2 -12.07 -19.40 -11.80
N ALA A 3 -10.92 -19.45 -12.47
CA ALA A 3 -9.63 -19.56 -11.84
C ALA A 3 -9.38 -18.29 -11.01
N ALA A 4 -9.60 -18.39 -9.70
CA ALA A 4 -9.15 -17.39 -8.75
C ALA A 4 -7.64 -17.20 -8.97
N ALA A 5 -7.27 -16.09 -9.60
CA ALA A 5 -5.90 -15.66 -9.81
C ALA A 5 -5.28 -15.36 -8.44
N VAL A 6 -4.80 -16.40 -7.76
CA VAL A 6 -3.98 -16.29 -6.56
C VAL A 6 -2.74 -15.51 -6.97
N SER A 7 -2.71 -14.23 -6.61
CA SER A 7 -1.56 -13.37 -6.80
C SER A 7 -0.37 -14.04 -6.13
N PRO A 8 0.82 -14.11 -6.76
CA PRO A 8 1.96 -14.80 -6.17
C PRO A 8 2.27 -14.15 -4.82
N SER A 9 2.01 -14.89 -3.74
CA SER A 9 2.16 -14.46 -2.35
C SER A 9 3.62 -14.41 -1.88
N LYS A 10 4.57 -14.50 -2.82
CA LYS A 10 6.00 -14.48 -2.52
C LYS A 10 6.43 -13.05 -2.21
N LYS A 11 6.42 -12.74 -0.90
CA LYS A 11 6.91 -11.47 -0.35
C LYS A 11 8.35 -11.23 -0.83
N ASN A 12 8.61 -10.02 -1.32
CA ASN A 12 9.95 -9.63 -1.75
C ASN A 12 10.89 -9.67 -0.52
N PRO A 13 12.02 -10.41 -0.57
CA PRO A 13 12.95 -10.47 0.55
C PRO A 13 13.52 -9.09 0.87
N CYS A 14 13.87 -8.89 2.14
CA CYS A 14 14.38 -7.61 2.63
C CYS A 14 15.64 -7.18 1.86
N GLY A 15 15.70 -5.91 1.45
CA GLY A 15 16.83 -5.36 0.69
C GLY A 15 16.75 -5.53 -0.83
N LYS A 16 15.72 -6.20 -1.37
CA LYS A 16 15.50 -6.21 -2.82
C LYS A 16 14.82 -4.93 -3.30
N PHE A 17 15.29 -4.47 -4.47
CA PHE A 17 14.79 -3.28 -5.15
C PHE A 17 13.27 -3.34 -5.32
N ILE A 18 12.60 -2.25 -4.95
CA ILE A 18 11.20 -2.02 -5.29
C ILE A 18 11.19 -1.44 -6.69
N GLY A 19 10.59 -2.17 -7.64
CA GLY A 19 10.45 -1.70 -9.01
C GLY A 19 9.74 -0.34 -9.07
N THR A 20 10.08 0.48 -10.06
CA THR A 20 9.46 1.82 -10.25
C THR A 20 7.93 1.76 -10.30
N GLY A 21 7.36 0.68 -10.83
CA GLY A 21 5.91 0.41 -10.81
C GLY A 21 5.34 0.24 -9.40
N GLN A 22 5.98 -0.58 -8.56
CA GLN A 22 5.56 -0.79 -7.17
C GLN A 22 5.66 0.50 -6.35
N ARG A 23 6.72 1.29 -6.57
CA ARG A 23 6.87 2.61 -5.93
C ARG A 23 5.75 3.56 -6.32
N LYS A 24 5.41 3.63 -7.62
CA LYS A 24 4.28 4.45 -8.11
C LYS A 24 2.95 4.02 -7.50
N ILE A 25 2.70 2.71 -7.38
CA ILE A 25 1.48 2.19 -6.75
C ILE A 25 1.36 2.68 -5.30
N ILE A 26 2.43 2.57 -4.51
CA ILE A 26 2.42 2.96 -3.11
C ILE A 26 2.20 4.47 -2.95
N VAL A 27 2.90 5.30 -3.75
CA VAL A 27 2.70 6.75 -3.73
C VAL A 27 1.28 7.14 -4.14
N ASN A 28 0.71 6.49 -5.16
CA ASN A 28 -0.66 6.78 -5.59
C ASN A 28 -1.70 6.39 -4.53
N LEU A 29 -1.52 5.24 -3.86
CA LEU A 29 -2.42 4.84 -2.77
C LEU A 29 -2.33 5.79 -1.58
N TYR A 30 -1.11 6.19 -1.19
CA TYR A 30 -0.92 7.20 -0.15
C TYR A 30 -1.64 8.52 -0.48
N LYS A 31 -1.45 9.04 -1.70
CA LYS A 31 -2.12 10.27 -2.16
C LYS A 31 -3.64 10.15 -2.13
N LYS A 32 -4.19 9.00 -2.49
CA LYS A 32 -5.65 8.76 -2.41
C LYS A 32 -6.15 8.84 -0.97
N ILE A 33 -5.45 8.21 -0.03
CA ILE A 33 -5.81 8.24 1.39
C ILE A 33 -5.77 9.66 1.95
N VAL A 34 -4.71 10.42 1.64
CA VAL A 34 -4.58 11.82 2.08
C VAL A 34 -5.67 12.70 1.46
N LYS A 35 -5.96 12.53 0.16
CA LYS A 35 -7.05 13.25 -0.52
C LYS A 35 -8.40 12.99 0.13
N HIS A 36 -8.70 11.72 0.43
CA HIS A 36 -9.93 11.34 1.10
C HIS A 36 -10.05 11.96 2.50
N GLN A 37 -8.97 12.01 3.28
CA GLN A 37 -8.96 12.66 4.59
C GLN A 37 -9.14 14.18 4.49
N LEU A 38 -8.61 14.81 3.43
CA LEU A 38 -8.81 16.23 3.18
C LEU A 38 -10.26 16.55 2.79
N GLU A 39 -10.89 15.67 2.01
CA GLU A 39 -12.29 15.81 1.59
C GLU A 39 -13.29 15.51 2.73
N ASN A 40 -12.87 14.78 3.77
CA ASN A 40 -13.70 14.38 4.91
C ASN A 40 -13.06 14.82 6.24
N PRO A 41 -13.07 16.12 6.57
CA PRO A 41 -12.36 16.66 7.73
C PRO A 41 -12.89 16.16 9.08
N ASP A 42 -14.17 15.76 9.14
CA ASP A 42 -14.82 15.24 10.36
C ASP A 42 -14.48 13.76 10.62
N SER A 43 -13.88 13.07 9.64
CA SER A 43 -13.49 11.67 9.79
C SER A 43 -12.22 11.53 10.63
N PRO A 44 -12.10 10.47 11.46
CA PRO A 44 -10.87 10.21 12.19
C PRO A 44 -9.68 10.08 11.24
N ARG A 45 -8.66 10.90 11.45
CA ARG A 45 -7.45 10.85 10.63
C ARG A 45 -6.72 9.52 10.86
N MET A 46 -6.37 8.85 9.77
CA MET A 46 -5.56 7.63 9.85
C MET A 46 -4.14 7.98 10.30
N THR A 47 -3.61 7.19 11.23
CA THR A 47 -2.21 7.31 11.59
C THR A 47 -1.32 6.80 10.44
N LEU A 48 -0.04 7.14 10.46
CA LEU A 48 0.93 6.61 9.50
C LEU A 48 0.98 5.08 9.51
N ARG A 49 0.85 4.47 10.70
CA ARG A 49 0.84 3.01 10.84
C ARG A 49 -0.37 2.40 10.14
N ASP A 50 -1.55 2.99 10.32
CA ASP A 50 -2.77 2.51 9.66
C ASP A 50 -2.67 2.64 8.15
N MET A 51 -2.11 3.76 7.66
CA MET A 51 -1.89 3.96 6.23
C MET A 51 -0.93 2.90 5.66
N ILE A 52 0.15 2.57 6.36
CA ILE A 52 1.09 1.52 5.94
C ILE A 52 0.40 0.15 5.88
N VAL A 53 -0.42 -0.18 6.88
CA VAL A 53 -1.19 -1.43 6.92
C VAL A 53 -2.18 -1.49 5.75
N ASP A 54 -2.91 -0.41 5.51
CA ASP A 54 -3.93 -0.32 4.46
C ASP A 54 -3.32 -0.40 3.06
N ILE A 55 -2.26 0.37 2.80
CA ILE A 55 -1.49 0.31 1.55
C ILE A 55 -0.93 -1.10 1.35
N SER A 56 -0.41 -1.73 2.40
CA SER A 56 0.13 -3.08 2.32
C SER A 56 -0.93 -4.11 1.92
N LYS A 57 -2.12 -4.04 2.53
CA LYS A 57 -3.26 -4.90 2.19
C LYS A 57 -3.76 -4.64 0.76
N SER A 58 -3.88 -3.38 0.38
CA SER A 58 -4.42 -2.96 -0.91
C SER A 58 -3.48 -3.24 -2.09
N SER A 59 -2.16 -3.13 -1.89
CA SER A 59 -1.16 -3.35 -2.94
C SER A 59 -0.56 -4.75 -2.96
N GLY A 60 -0.76 -5.54 -1.91
CA GLY A 60 -0.07 -6.82 -1.70
C GLY A 60 1.43 -6.68 -1.39
N ILE A 61 1.94 -5.45 -1.24
CA ILE A 61 3.34 -5.18 -0.92
C ILE A 61 3.52 -5.24 0.60
N GLY A 62 4.59 -5.88 1.08
CA GLY A 62 4.83 -6.02 2.52
C GLY A 62 4.98 -4.67 3.22
N GLN A 63 4.43 -4.54 4.43
CA GLN A 63 4.47 -3.32 5.24
C GLN A 63 5.89 -2.72 5.37
N ARG A 64 6.90 -3.56 5.59
CA ARG A 64 8.30 -3.15 5.69
C ARG A 64 8.81 -2.50 4.40
N SER A 65 8.34 -2.96 3.24
CA SER A 65 8.66 -2.37 1.94
C SER A 65 7.94 -1.04 1.73
N VAL A 66 6.66 -0.94 2.14
CA VAL A 66 5.90 0.32 2.10
C VAL A 66 6.54 1.40 2.98
N GLN A 67 7.03 1.00 4.16
CA GLN A 67 7.70 1.89 5.12
C GLN A 67 9.05 2.42 4.61
N ASN A 68 9.75 1.66 3.75
CA ASN A 68 11.12 1.95 3.30
C ASN A 68 11.19 2.67 1.94
N ILE A 69 10.11 3.32 1.49
CA ILE A 69 10.01 3.98 0.17
C ILE A 69 10.38 5.47 0.19
#